data_AF-A0AA38ZLN4-F1
#
_entry.id   AF-A0AA38ZLN4-F1
#
_cell.length_a   1.000
_cell.length_b   1.000
_cell.length_c   1.000
_cell.angle_alpha   90.00
_cell.angle_beta   90.00
_cell.angle_gamma   90.00
#
_symmetry.space_group_name_H-M   'P 1'
#
loop_
_entity.id
_entity.type
_entity.pdbx_description
1 polymer ?
#
loop_
_entity_poly.entity_id
_entity_poly.type
_entity_poly.pdbx_seq_one_letter_code
_entity_poly.pdbx_strand_id
1 'polypeptide(L)'
;MGSYVGMSSIGISVAQLLTHKDTATQEIIYFQQSEKIRLLMIVSGYYDRQKNFKRELLVSAESVDLMKNLLHFFDSNAPQLPLKVLHQPGLRDEMRAFEVDQVTSRRTIERLLDEFGGTSKR
;
A
#
# COMPACT_ATOMS: atom_id res chain seq x y z
N MET A 1 -15.48 14.60 8.48
CA MET A 1 -14.00 14.48 8.47
C MET A 1 -13.67 13.08 7.99
N GLY A 2 -13.42 12.89 6.70
CA GLY A 2 -13.12 11.58 6.13
C GLY A 2 -11.73 11.09 6.53
N SER A 3 -11.54 9.78 6.65
CA SER A 3 -10.25 9.18 6.96
C SER A 3 -9.26 9.45 5.83
N TYR A 4 -8.18 10.17 6.14
CA TYR A 4 -7.10 10.50 5.20
C TYR A 4 -6.43 9.23 4.61
N VAL A 5 -6.30 8.19 5.44
CA VAL A 5 -5.74 6.88 5.08
C VAL A 5 -6.78 5.79 5.29
N GLY A 6 -6.95 4.90 4.32
CA GLY A 6 -7.71 3.66 4.43
C GLY A 6 -6.79 2.45 4.33
N MET A 7 -7.12 1.37 5.03
CA MET A 7 -6.36 0.12 4.98
C MET A 7 -7.27 -1.08 4.75
N SER A 8 -6.84 -1.98 3.87
CA SER A 8 -7.45 -3.28 3.62
C SER A 8 -6.42 -4.39 3.77
N SER A 9 -6.86 -5.61 4.09
CA SER A 9 -6.01 -6.79 4.20
C SER A 9 -6.53 -7.91 3.30
N ILE A 10 -5.65 -8.58 2.56
CA ILE A 10 -6.00 -9.66 1.63
C ILE A 10 -5.09 -10.88 1.80
N GLY A 11 -5.61 -12.06 1.46
CA GLY A 11 -4.93 -13.35 1.58
C GLY A 11 -4.27 -13.87 0.29
N ILE A 12 -4.10 -13.01 -0.72
CA ILE A 12 -3.51 -13.33 -2.04
C ILE A 12 -2.44 -12.30 -2.40
N SER A 13 -1.49 -12.67 -3.26
CA SER A 13 -0.46 -11.72 -3.73
C SER A 13 -1.05 -10.52 -4.47
N VAL A 14 -0.33 -9.41 -4.49
CA VAL A 14 -0.67 -8.21 -5.27
C VAL A 14 -0.76 -8.54 -6.76
N ALA A 15 0.14 -9.37 -7.28
CA ALA A 15 0.08 -9.84 -8.66
C ALA A 15 -1.26 -10.56 -8.94
N GLN A 16 -1.67 -11.48 -8.06
CA GLN A 16 -2.96 -12.17 -8.21
C GLN A 16 -4.15 -11.21 -8.15
N LEU A 17 -4.15 -10.25 -7.23
CA LEU A 17 -5.19 -9.22 -7.14
C LEU A 17 -5.32 -8.45 -8.47
N LEU A 18 -4.19 -7.99 -9.02
CA LEU A 18 -4.16 -7.18 -10.24
C LEU A 18 -4.51 -7.98 -11.49
N THR A 19 -4.24 -9.29 -11.51
CA THR A 19 -4.62 -10.18 -12.63
C THR A 19 -6.05 -10.71 -12.56
N HIS A 20 -6.75 -10.52 -11.44
CA HIS A 20 -8.09 -11.09 -11.25
C HIS A 20 -9.12 -10.54 -12.25
N LYS A 21 -8.91 -9.30 -12.71
CA LYS A 21 -9.65 -8.66 -13.80
C LYS A 21 -8.76 -7.63 -14.49
N ASP A 22 -8.95 -7.44 -15.80
CA ASP A 22 -8.25 -6.40 -16.57
C ASP A 22 -8.52 -4.96 -16.05
N THR A 23 -9.54 -4.81 -15.21
CA THR A 23 -9.97 -3.55 -14.59
C THR A 23 -9.61 -3.41 -13.11
N ALA A 24 -8.84 -4.34 -12.53
CA ALA A 24 -8.59 -4.37 -11.08
C ALA A 24 -7.96 -3.05 -10.56
N THR A 25 -6.97 -2.51 -11.28
CA THR A 25 -6.37 -1.21 -10.98
C THR A 25 -7.41 -0.09 -10.94
N GLN A 26 -8.31 -0.04 -11.94
CA GLN A 26 -9.37 0.97 -12.03
C GLN A 26 -10.41 0.79 -10.92
N GLU A 27 -10.77 -0.45 -10.57
CA GLU A 27 -11.70 -0.73 -9.47
C GLU A 27 -11.15 -0.26 -8.12
N ILE A 28 -9.84 -0.44 -7.87
CA ILE A 28 -9.17 0.05 -6.65
C ILE A 28 -9.23 1.57 -6.57
N ILE A 29 -8.92 2.26 -7.66
CA ILE A 29 -8.96 3.73 -7.72
C ILE A 29 -10.39 4.24 -7.55
N TYR A 30 -11.36 3.60 -8.22
CA TYR A 30 -12.76 3.95 -8.08
C TYR A 30 -13.23 3.81 -6.64
N PHE A 31 -12.91 2.69 -5.98
CA PHE A 31 -13.24 2.46 -4.58
C PHE A 31 -12.60 3.52 -3.66
N GLN A 32 -11.33 3.84 -3.88
CA GLN A 32 -10.65 4.90 -3.14
C GLN A 32 -11.40 6.24 -3.24
N GLN A 33 -11.83 6.61 -4.45
CA GLN A 33 -12.56 7.85 -4.70
C GLN A 33 -13.97 7.84 -4.11
N SER A 34 -14.71 6.74 -4.25
CA SER A 34 -16.08 6.62 -3.73
C SER A 34 -16.12 6.73 -2.20
N GLU A 35 -15.14 6.13 -1.53
CA GLU A 35 -14.98 6.19 -0.07
C GLU A 35 -14.30 7.48 0.42
N LYS A 36 -13.90 8.38 -0.50
CA LYS A 36 -13.21 9.65 -0.21
C LYS A 36 -11.92 9.45 0.60
N ILE A 37 -11.17 8.39 0.27
CA ILE A 37 -9.90 8.02 0.89
C ILE A 37 -8.75 8.67 0.11
N ARG A 38 -7.88 9.45 0.77
CA ARG A 38 -6.75 10.10 0.09
C ARG A 38 -5.58 9.15 -0.17
N LEU A 39 -5.39 8.18 0.72
CA LEU A 39 -4.38 7.13 0.60
C LEU A 39 -4.97 5.78 0.97
N LEU A 40 -5.05 4.85 0.03
CA LEU A 40 -5.49 3.48 0.27
C LEU A 40 -4.28 2.54 0.29
N MET A 41 -4.14 1.78 1.38
CA MET A 41 -3.13 0.72 1.51
C MET A 41 -3.77 -0.64 1.60
N ILE A 42 -3.36 -1.54 0.72
CA ILE A 42 -3.78 -2.93 0.69
C ILE A 42 -2.59 -3.76 1.15
N VAL A 43 -2.72 -4.37 2.33
CA VAL A 43 -1.72 -5.26 2.92
C VAL A 43 -2.04 -6.69 2.50
N SER A 44 -1.16 -7.28 1.71
CA SER A 44 -1.27 -8.69 1.31
C SER A 44 -0.44 -9.55 2.24
N GLY A 45 -1.01 -10.67 2.70
CA GLY A 45 -0.29 -11.71 3.44
C GLY A 45 -0.68 -13.09 2.92
N TYR A 46 0.28 -13.84 2.41
CA TYR A 46 0.03 -15.15 1.80
C TYR A 46 1.24 -16.07 1.95
N TYR A 47 1.07 -17.36 1.68
CA TYR A 47 2.18 -18.30 1.56
C TYR A 47 2.49 -18.54 0.09
N ASP A 48 3.76 -18.46 -0.29
CA ASP A 48 4.19 -18.82 -1.63
C ASP A 48 4.13 -20.36 -1.85
N ARG A 49 4.47 -20.80 -3.06
CA ARG A 49 4.48 -22.25 -3.40
C ARG A 49 5.46 -23.07 -2.57
N GLN A 50 6.43 -22.42 -1.94
CA GLN A 50 7.44 -23.04 -1.07
C GLN A 50 7.04 -22.99 0.42
N LYS A 51 5.82 -22.54 0.74
CA LYS A 51 5.31 -22.34 2.10
C LYS A 51 6.07 -21.27 2.89
N ASN A 52 6.73 -20.33 2.21
CA ASN A 52 7.27 -19.16 2.88
C ASN A 52 6.16 -18.12 3.02
N PHE A 53 6.00 -17.57 4.21
CA PHE A 53 5.09 -16.44 4.41
C PHE A 53 5.63 -15.21 3.67
N LYS A 54 4.78 -14.52 2.93
CA LYS A 54 5.10 -13.30 2.21
C LYS A 54 4.15 -12.20 2.62
N ARG A 55 4.68 -10.98 2.66
CA ARG A 55 3.90 -9.78 2.88
C ARG A 55 4.21 -8.75 1.81
N GLU A 56 3.15 -8.19 1.24
CA GLU A 56 3.27 -7.15 0.23
C GLU A 56 2.36 -5.98 0.60
N LEU A 57 2.68 -4.81 0.05
CA LEU A 57 1.89 -3.60 0.14
C LEU A 57 1.56 -3.15 -1.27
N LEU A 58 0.28 -2.92 -1.55
CA LEU A 58 -0.15 -2.12 -2.69
C LEU A 58 -0.71 -0.80 -2.15
N VAL A 59 -0.18 0.30 -2.66
CA VAL A 59 -0.53 1.65 -2.23
C VAL A 59 -1.16 2.38 -3.41
N SER A 60 -2.28 3.05 -3.17
CA SER A 60 -2.97 3.93 -4.12
C SER A 60 -3.14 5.31 -3.46
N ALA A 61 -2.63 6.36 -4.09
CA ALA A 61 -2.75 7.73 -3.60
C ALA A 61 -3.69 8.54 -4.51
N GLU A 62 -4.37 9.54 -3.96
CA GLU A 62 -5.23 10.42 -4.77
C GLU A 62 -4.45 11.23 -5.82
N SER A 63 -3.14 11.42 -5.61
CA SER A 63 -2.27 12.22 -6.46
C SER A 63 -0.82 11.71 -6.43
N VAL A 64 -0.10 12.01 -7.50
CA VAL A 64 1.33 11.67 -7.63
C VAL A 64 2.16 12.39 -6.56
N ASP A 65 1.82 13.62 -6.19
CA ASP A 65 2.56 14.37 -5.17
C ASP A 65 2.34 13.79 -3.78
N LEU A 66 1.12 13.30 -3.47
CA LEU A 66 0.90 12.55 -2.24
C LEU A 66 1.71 11.25 -2.21
N MET A 67 1.80 10.53 -3.34
CA MET A 67 2.66 9.35 -3.45
C MET A 67 4.13 9.70 -3.21
N LYS A 68 4.66 10.78 -3.82
CA LYS A 68 6.04 11.23 -3.58
C LYS A 68 6.30 11.56 -2.11
N ASN A 69 5.38 12.25 -1.45
CA ASN A 69 5.49 12.58 -0.03
C ASN A 69 5.53 11.31 0.84
N LEU A 70 4.71 10.31 0.49
CA LEU A 70 4.71 9.02 1.19
C LEU A 70 6.03 8.26 0.98
N LEU A 71 6.54 8.21 -0.24
CA LEU A 71 7.83 7.57 -0.54
C LEU A 71 8.96 8.21 0.26
N HIS A 72 9.00 9.54 0.31
CA HIS A 72 9.99 10.26 1.12
C HIS A 72 9.87 9.94 2.62
N PHE A 73 8.64 9.81 3.12
CA PHE A 73 8.40 9.37 4.50
C PHE A 73 8.88 7.94 4.75
N PHE A 74 8.63 7.01 3.82
CA PHE A 74 9.13 5.64 3.92
C PHE A 74 10.65 5.57 3.90
N ASP A 75 11.31 6.32 3.01
CA ASP A 75 12.77 6.39 2.95
C ASP A 75 13.37 6.93 4.27
N SER A 76 12.73 7.94 4.85
CA SER A 76 13.11 8.50 6.16
C SER A 76 12.91 7.51 7.32
N ASN A 77 12.06 6.51 7.14
CA ASN A 77 11.74 5.47 8.12
C ASN A 77 12.21 4.07 7.71
N ALA A 78 13.12 3.96 6.72
CA ALA A 78 13.57 2.70 6.16
C ALA A 78 14.05 1.66 7.22
N PRO A 79 14.71 2.04 8.34
CA PRO A 79 15.08 1.09 9.38
C PRO A 79 13.88 0.42 10.08
N GLN A 80 12.73 1.08 10.13
CA GLN A 80 11.50 0.57 10.75
C GLN A 80 10.59 -0.15 9.75
N LEU A 81 10.72 0.18 8.47
CA LEU A 81 9.92 -0.36 7.38
C LEU A 81 10.81 -0.61 6.15
N PRO A 82 11.58 -1.71 6.15
CA PRO A 82 12.35 -2.09 4.98
C PRO A 82 11.39 -2.50 3.86
N LEU A 83 11.24 -1.62 2.87
CA LEU A 83 10.44 -1.86 1.68
C LEU A 83 11.33 -2.19 0.50
N LYS A 84 10.96 -3.21 -0.25
CA LYS A 84 11.56 -3.50 -1.54
C LYS A 84 10.52 -3.25 -2.62
N VAL A 85 10.83 -2.40 -3.60
CA VAL A 85 9.93 -2.09 -4.70
C VAL A 85 9.59 -3.37 -5.47
N LEU A 86 8.29 -3.59 -5.69
CA LEU A 86 7.77 -4.63 -6.58
C LEU A 86 7.27 -3.98 -7.86
N HIS A 87 7.91 -4.31 -8.97
CA HIS A 87 7.48 -3.85 -10.28
C HIS A 87 6.28 -4.69 -10.73
N GLN A 88 5.10 -4.07 -10.79
CA GLN A 88 3.88 -4.68 -11.30
C GLN A 88 3.44 -3.93 -12.56
N PRO A 89 3.20 -4.63 -13.68
CA PRO A 89 2.69 -4.00 -14.90
C PRO A 89 1.27 -3.46 -14.67
N GLY A 90 0.92 -2.37 -15.35
CA GLY A 90 -0.43 -1.81 -15.31
C GLY A 90 -0.76 -0.97 -14.08
N LEU A 91 0.20 -0.73 -13.18
CA LEU A 91 0.05 0.28 -12.12
C LEU A 91 0.15 1.69 -12.72
N ARG A 92 -0.68 2.60 -12.18
CA ARG A 92 -0.61 4.02 -12.51
C ARG A 92 0.48 4.74 -11.72
N ASP A 93 0.82 5.96 -12.12
CA ASP A 93 1.85 6.77 -11.46
C ASP A 93 1.54 7.07 -10.00
N GLU A 94 0.25 7.09 -9.64
CA GLU A 94 -0.26 7.26 -8.27
C GLU A 94 -0.33 5.97 -7.44
N MET A 95 0.16 4.85 -7.98
CA MET A 95 0.19 3.56 -7.30
C MET A 95 1.59 2.96 -7.20
N ARG A 96 1.89 2.27 -6.10
CA ARG A 96 3.17 1.55 -5.92
C ARG A 96 2.96 0.25 -5.17
N ALA A 97 3.74 -0.77 -5.53
CA ALA A 97 3.76 -2.04 -4.84
C ALA A 97 5.13 -2.30 -4.19
N PHE A 98 5.12 -2.95 -3.02
CA PHE A 98 6.31 -3.27 -2.25
C PHE A 98 6.23 -4.66 -1.63
N GLU A 99 7.36 -5.36 -1.54
CA GLU A 99 7.57 -6.48 -0.63
C GLU A 99 7.98 -5.88 0.72
N VAL A 100 7.36 -6.39 1.78
CA VAL A 100 7.66 -6.00 3.15
C VAL A 100 8.36 -7.18 3.82
N ASP A 101 9.38 -6.89 4.61
CA ASP A 101 10.02 -7.93 5.42
C ASP A 101 9.01 -8.65 6.33
N GLN A 102 9.26 -9.94 6.56
CA GLN A 102 8.37 -10.81 7.32
C GLN A 102 8.20 -10.36 8.79
N VAL A 103 9.18 -9.63 9.33
CA VAL A 103 9.18 -9.17 10.73
C VAL A 103 8.29 -7.94 10.94
N THR A 104 8.13 -7.09 9.92
CA THR A 104 7.27 -5.90 10.03
C THR A 104 5.83 -6.33 10.21
N SER A 105 5.23 -6.03 11.36
CA SER A 105 3.82 -6.35 11.65
C SER A 105 2.85 -5.35 11.02
N ARG A 106 1.58 -5.74 10.83
CA ARG A 106 0.51 -4.82 10.39
C ARG A 106 0.42 -3.60 11.32
N ARG A 107 0.54 -3.82 12.63
CA ARG A 107 0.54 -2.75 13.63
C ARG A 107 1.66 -1.73 13.43
N THR A 108 2.82 -2.15 12.93
CA THR A 108 3.93 -1.25 12.61
C THR A 108 3.58 -0.38 11.40
N ILE A 109 2.96 -0.97 10.38
CA ILE A 109 2.48 -0.26 9.19
C ILE A 109 1.38 0.74 9.58
N GLU A 110 0.40 0.34 10.41
CA GLU A 110 -0.65 1.23 10.92
C GLU A 110 -0.05 2.42 11.68
N ARG A 111 0.88 2.19 12.61
CA ARG A 111 1.55 3.26 13.37
C ARG A 111 2.25 4.26 12.46
N LEU A 112 3.02 3.78 11.48
CA LEU A 112 3.73 4.65 10.54
C LEU A 112 2.77 5.48 9.69
N LEU A 113 1.59 4.95 9.36
CA LEU A 113 0.57 5.70 8.62
C LEU A 113 -0.16 6.72 9.47
N ASP A 114 -0.40 6.41 10.75
CA ASP A 114 -0.91 7.38 11.71
C ASP A 114 0.07 8.54 11.89
N GLU A 115 1.38 8.25 11.94
CA GLU A 115 2.44 9.26 11.97
C GLU A 115 2.42 10.11 10.69
N PHE A 116 2.38 9.48 9.51
CA PHE A 116 2.27 10.19 8.23
C PHE A 116 1.02 11.09 8.17
N GLY A 117 -0.16 10.56 8.52
CA GLY A 117 -1.41 11.32 8.54
C GLY A 117 -1.47 12.40 9.63
N GLY A 118 -0.75 12.21 10.74
CA GLY A 118 -0.61 13.19 11.82
C GLY A 118 0.28 14.37 11.43
N THR A 119 1.33 14.15 10.65
CA THR A 119 2.20 15.23 10.14
C THR A 119 1.49 16.16 9.16
N SER A 120 0.48 15.67 8.42
CA SER A 120 -0.31 16.47 7.47
C SER A 120 -1.41 17.35 8.12
N LYS A 121 -1.62 17.26 9.44
CA LYS A 121 -2.62 18.08 10.17
C LYS A 121 -2.05 19.36 10.79
N ARG A 122 -0.80 19.71 10.52
CA ARG A 122 -0.19 20.98 10.94
C ARG A 122 -0.07 21.95 9.79
#